data_AF-A0A820EM99-F1
#
_entry.id   AF-A0A820EM99-F1
#
_cell.length_a   1.000
_cell.length_b   1.000
_cell.length_c   1.000
_cell.angle_alpha   90.00
_cell.angle_beta   90.00
_cell.angle_gamma   90.00
#
_symmetry.space_group_name_H-M   'P 1'
#
loop_
_entity.id
_entity.type
_entity.pdbx_description
1 polymer ?
#
loop_
_entity_poly.entity_id
_entity_poly.type
_entity_poly.pdbx_seq_one_letter_code
_entity_poly.pdbx_strand_id
1 'polypeptide(L)' 'MKNKKERTELVTPPLNALLPGIARQSTLDLERAYKDLTIYEREITMNELLEAYQDNRV' A
#
# COMPACT_ATOMS: atom_id res chain seq x y z
N MET A 1 -2.24 0.68 5.45
CA MET A 1 -3.56 0.14 5.83
C MET A 1 -3.38 -1.21 6.49
N LYS A 2 -4.29 -1.63 7.36
CA LYS A 2 -4.34 -3.00 7.87
C LYS A 2 -5.11 -3.89 6.92
N ASN A 3 -4.57 -5.06 6.62
CA ASN A 3 -5.33 -6.08 5.90
C ASN A 3 -6.38 -6.76 6.81
N LYS A 4 -7.16 -7.67 6.23
CA LYS A 4 -8.18 -8.46 6.93
C LYS A 4 -7.63 -9.35 8.06
N LYS A 5 -6.31 -9.46 8.21
CA LYS A 5 -5.62 -10.18 9.28
C LYS A 5 -4.99 -9.22 10.31
N GLU A 6 -5.40 -7.96 10.34
CA GLU A 6 -4.89 -6.91 11.24
C GLU A 6 -3.38 -6.62 11.11
N ARG A 7 -2.75 -6.98 9.98
CA ARG A 7 -1.34 -6.68 9.73
C ARG A 7 -1.18 -5.40 8.93
N THR A 8 -0.23 -4.56 9.34
CA THR A 8 0.10 -3.31 8.65
C THR A 8 0.80 -3.59 7.32
N GLU A 9 0.23 -3.06 6.25
CA GLU A 9 0.80 -3.14 4.90
C GLU A 9 0.81 -1.78 4.19
N LEU A 10 1.83 -1.60 3.35
CA LEU A 10 1.93 -0.52 2.37
C LEU A 10 1.57 -1.09 1.00
N VAL A 11 0.42 -0.67 0.48
CA VAL A 11 -0.08 -1.11 -0.83
C VAL A 11 0.06 0.04 -1.81
N THR A 12 0.54 -0.27 -3.00
CA THR A 12 0.58 0.72 -4.07
C THR A 12 0.34 0.07 -5.44
N PRO A 13 -0.39 0.73 -6.37
CA PRO A 13 -0.65 0.17 -7.69
C PRO A 13 0.64 -0.14 -8.47
N PRO A 14 0.63 -1.14 -9.38
CA PRO A 14 1.75 -1.42 -10.26
C PRO A 14 1.95 -0.29 -11.30
N LEU A 15 3.15 -0.22 -11.89
CA LEU A 15 3.53 0.82 -12.86
C LEU A 15 2.80 0.74 -14.22
N ASN A 16 1.86 -0.19 -14.38
CA ASN A 16 1.13 -0.39 -15.64
C ASN A 16 0.24 0.81 -16.02
N ALA A 17 -0.25 1.56 -15.03
CA ALA A 17 -1.16 2.70 -15.22
C ALA A 17 -0.70 3.99 -14.50
N LEU A 18 0.53 4.02 -13.98
CA LEU A 18 1.05 5.13 -13.16
C LEU A 18 2.42 5.59 -13.67
N LEU A 19 2.70 6.88 -13.51
CA LEU A 19 4.02 7.43 -13.81
C LEU A 19 5.07 6.93 -12.79
N PRO A 20 6.30 6.61 -13.25
CA PRO A 20 7.40 6.25 -12.36
C PRO A 20 7.91 7.50 -11.63
N GLY A 21 7.21 7.90 -10.57
CA GLY A 21 7.58 9.04 -9.75
C GLY A 21 8.78 8.75 -8.85
N ILE A 22 9.76 9.66 -8.81
CA ILE A 22 10.93 9.54 -7.92
C ILE A 22 10.48 9.41 -6.46
N ALA A 23 9.53 10.23 -6.02
CA ALA A 23 8.99 10.18 -4.66
C ALA A 23 8.42 8.79 -4.31
N ARG A 24 7.69 8.15 -5.23
CA ARG A 24 7.18 6.78 -5.04
C ARG A 24 8.33 5.80 -4.79
N GLN A 25 9.34 5.84 -5.66
CA GLN A 25 10.49 4.94 -5.54
C GLN A 25 11.25 5.20 -4.23
N SER A 26 11.52 6.45 -3.87
CA SER A 26 12.19 6.80 -2.62
C SER A 26 11.42 6.32 -1.39
N THR A 27 10.08 6.45 -1.37
CA THR A 27 9.27 5.90 -0.29
C THR A 27 9.37 4.38 -0.22
N LEU A 28 9.26 3.67 -1.34
CA LEU A 28 9.38 2.21 -1.35
C LEU A 28 10.78 1.75 -0.88
N ASP A 29 11.84 2.46 -1.26
CA ASP A 29 13.21 2.13 -0.87
C ASP A 29 13.44 2.32 0.64
N LEU A 30 12.91 3.40 1.22
CA LEU A 30 12.96 3.63 2.66
C LEU A 30 12.21 2.53 3.42
N GLU A 31 10.98 2.25 3.04
CA GLU A 31 10.15 1.26 3.73
C GLU A 31 10.72 -0.16 3.62
N ARG A 32 11.34 -0.50 2.48
CA ARG A 32 12.09 -1.76 2.30
C ARG A 32 13.32 -1.85 3.20
N ALA A 33 13.96 -0.72 3.50
CA ALA A 33 15.12 -0.67 4.39
C ALA A 33 14.72 -0.90 5.86
N TYR A 34 13.60 -0.31 6.30
CA TYR A 34 13.09 -0.47 7.67
C TYR A 34 12.51 -1.87 7.95
N LYS A 35 11.84 -2.50 6.97
CA LYS A 35 11.23 -3.84 7.07
C LYS A 35 10.13 -3.98 8.15
N ASP A 36 9.61 -2.87 8.66
CA ASP A 36 8.57 -2.85 9.70
C ASP A 36 7.18 -3.23 9.15
N LEU A 37 6.98 -3.09 7.84
CA LEU A 37 5.71 -3.34 7.18
C LEU A 37 5.86 -4.16 5.91
N THR A 38 4.80 -4.88 5.55
CA THR A 38 4.77 -5.66 4.32
C THR A 38 4.40 -4.77 3.14
N ILE A 39 5.20 -4.80 2.08
CA ILE A 39 5.01 -3.94 0.90
C ILE A 39 4.42 -4.79 -0.22
N TYR A 40 3.30 -4.33 -0.79
CA TYR A 40 2.63 -4.96 -1.92
C TYR A 40 2.44 -3.98 -3.07
N GLU A 41 2.96 -4.35 -4.24
CA GLU A 41 2.65 -3.67 -5.49
C GLU A 41 1.47 -4.41 -6.16
N ARG A 42 0.24 -3.97 -5.87
CA ARG A 42 -1.00 -4.58 -6.38
C ARG A 42 -2.05 -3.52 -6.65
N GLU A 43 -3.00 -3.87 -7.51
CA GLU A 43 -4.21 -3.07 -7.71
C GLU A 43 -5.00 -2.94 -6.39
N ILE A 44 -5.54 -1.75 -6.17
CA ILE A 44 -6.44 -1.44 -5.06
C ILE A 44 -7.70 -0.78 -5.63
N THR A 45 -8.86 -1.20 -5.14
CA THR A 45 -10.16 -0.71 -5.63
C THR A 45 -10.84 0.20 -4.62
N MET A 46 -11.75 1.05 -5.09
CA MET A 46 -12.54 1.92 -4.20
C MET A 46 -13.42 1.12 -3.22
N ASN A 47 -13.94 -0.03 -3.64
CA ASN A 47 -14.73 -0.90 -2.76
C ASN A 47 -13.88 -1.41 -1.59
N GLU A 48 -12.64 -1.81 -1.85
CA GLU A 48 -11.70 -2.26 -0.82
C GLU A 48 -11.35 -1.12 0.15
N LEU A 49 -11.13 0.09 -0.38
CA LEU A 49 -10.84 1.27 0.45
C LEU A 49 -12.02 1.63 1.36
N LEU A 50 -13.25 1.60 0.83
CA LEU A 50 -14.46 1.88 1.61
C LEU A 50 -14.69 0.83 2.70
N GLU A 51 -14.51 -0.46 2.40
CA GLU A 51 -14.58 -1.54 3.40
C GLU A 51 -13.55 -1.30 4.52
N ALA A 52 -12.30 -0.99 4.15
CA ALA A 52 -11.24 -0.76 5.12
C ALA A 52 -11.44 0.52 5.95
N TYR A 53 -12.07 1.55 5.39
CA TYR A 53 -12.46 2.75 6.12
C TYR A 53 -13.56 2.47 7.15
N GLN A 54 -14.61 1.74 6.77
CA GLN A 54 -15.71 1.35 7.67
C GLN A 54 -15.21 0.49 8.84
N ASP A 55 -14.23 -0.38 8.59
CA ASP A 55 -13.61 -1.24 9.59
C ASP A 55 -12.55 -0.53 10.47
N ASN A 56 -12.28 0.76 10.30
CA ASN A 56 -11.17 1.49 10.96
C ASN A 56 -9.79 0.82 10.76
N ARG A 57 -9.57 0.26 9.57
CA ARG A 57 -8.30 -0.37 9.16
C ARG A 57 -7.42 0.55 8.31
N VAL A 58 -7.90 1.76 7.98
CA VAL A 58 -7.19 2.78 7.20
C VAL A 58 -6.95 4.01 8.05
#